data_AF-A0A4Y9MU45-F1
#
_entry.id   AF-A0A4Y9MU45-F1
#
_cell.length_a   1.000
_cell.length_b   1.000
_cell.length_c   1.000
_cell.angle_alpha   90.00
_cell.angle_beta   90.00
_cell.angle_gamma   90.00
#
_symmetry.space_group_name_H-M   'P 1'
#
loop_
_entity.id
_entity.type
_entity.pdbx_description
1 polymer ?
#
loop_
_entity_poly.entity_id
_entity_poly.type
_entity_poly.pdbx_seq_one_letter_code
_entity_poly.pdbx_strand_id
1 'polypeptide(L)'
;MSEQTHRERITTDHPATERVNQPGREEAVVRADAHPIEHERPEDWGWHGETGKWGRVGAVIAILFTLAYLFGNHEGRVEDIWVVSIAGLMVLIMLIDWRRRRNAWRSK
;
A
#
# COMPACT_ATOMS: atom_id res chain seq x y z
N MET A 1 -18.07 -8.81 42.38
CA MET A 1 -17.82 -8.97 40.93
C MET A 1 -17.59 -7.57 40.38
N SER A 2 -16.38 -7.23 39.92
CA SER A 2 -16.02 -5.85 39.56
C SER A 2 -16.55 -5.49 38.16
N GLU A 3 -16.82 -4.21 37.90
CA GLU A 3 -17.30 -3.72 36.59
C GLU A 3 -16.41 -4.17 35.42
N GLN A 4 -15.10 -4.31 35.65
CA GLN A 4 -14.16 -4.80 34.65
C GLN A 4 -14.49 -6.23 34.18
N THR A 5 -14.82 -7.13 35.11
CA THR A 5 -15.17 -8.51 34.78
C THR A 5 -16.50 -8.61 34.02
N HIS A 6 -17.40 -7.64 34.20
CA HIS A 6 -18.67 -7.57 33.48
C HIS A 6 -18.47 -7.02 32.05
N ARG A 7 -17.64 -5.99 31.88
CA ARG A 7 -17.26 -5.47 30.56
C ARG A 7 -16.53 -6.51 29.73
N GLU A 8 -15.61 -7.28 30.32
CA GLU A 8 -14.91 -8.39 29.66
C GLU A 8 -15.87 -9.48 29.14
N ARG A 9 -16.87 -9.87 29.94
CA ARG A 9 -17.88 -10.85 29.50
C ARG A 9 -18.76 -10.35 28.36
N ILE A 10 -19.17 -9.07 28.38
CA ILE A 10 -20.00 -8.49 27.30
C ILE A 10 -19.23 -8.47 25.96
N THR A 11 -17.92 -8.23 25.98
CA THR A 11 -17.07 -8.33 24.79
C THR A 11 -16.86 -9.77 24.29
N THR A 12 -17.09 -10.76 25.14
CA THR A 12 -16.78 -12.17 24.86
C THR A 12 -18.02 -12.96 24.41
N ASP A 13 -19.21 -12.58 24.89
CA ASP A 13 -20.48 -13.28 24.67
C ASP A 13 -21.54 -12.35 24.03
N HIS A 14 -21.18 -11.61 22.97
CA HIS A 14 -22.12 -10.77 22.24
C HIS A 14 -22.79 -11.58 21.10
N PRO A 15 -24.13 -11.57 20.94
CA PRO A 15 -24.83 -12.37 19.92
C PRO A 15 -24.51 -11.98 18.47
N ALA A 16 -23.85 -10.84 18.28
CA ALA A 16 -23.37 -10.37 16.98
C ALA A 16 -21.91 -10.77 16.67
N THR A 17 -21.28 -11.55 17.54
CA THR A 17 -19.90 -12.01 17.39
C THR A 17 -19.80 -13.51 17.60
N GLU A 18 -19.05 -14.20 16.75
CA GLU A 18 -18.80 -15.63 16.82
C GLU A 18 -17.29 -15.90 16.90
N ARG A 19 -16.89 -16.87 17.72
CA ARG A 19 -15.52 -17.38 17.73
C ARG A 19 -15.38 -18.42 16.63
N VAL A 20 -14.63 -18.07 15.60
CA VAL A 20 -14.37 -18.97 14.47
C VAL A 20 -12.97 -19.55 14.65
N ASN A 21 -12.88 -20.87 14.81
CA ASN A 21 -11.61 -21.58 14.80
C ASN A 21 -11.12 -21.69 13.34
N GLN A 22 -10.03 -20.98 13.02
CA GLN A 22 -9.42 -20.99 11.69
C GLN A 22 -8.15 -21.87 11.74
N PRO A 23 -8.08 -22.99 11.00
CA PRO A 23 -6.89 -23.84 11.02
C PRO A 23 -5.67 -23.07 10.51
N GLY A 24 -4.60 -23.02 11.32
CA GLY A 24 -3.37 -22.30 10.98
C GLY A 24 -3.36 -20.80 11.31
N ARG A 25 -4.40 -20.26 11.97
CA ARG A 25 -4.47 -18.87 12.44
C ARG A 25 -4.92 -18.83 13.91
N GLU A 26 -4.54 -17.79 14.65
CA GLU A 26 -5.05 -17.56 16.02
C GLU A 26 -6.58 -17.41 16.01
N GLU A 27 -7.27 -17.99 17.01
CA GLU A 27 -8.72 -17.87 17.16
C GLU A 27 -9.11 -16.39 17.28
N ALA A 28 -9.90 -15.89 16.33
CA ALA A 28 -10.34 -14.51 16.28
C ALA A 28 -11.85 -14.41 16.53
N VAL A 29 -12.25 -13.39 17.28
CA VAL A 29 -13.67 -13.01 17.42
C VAL A 29 -14.07 -12.25 16.15
N VAL A 30 -14.94 -12.86 15.35
CA VAL A 30 -15.40 -12.31 14.07
C VAL A 30 -16.87 -11.88 14.20
N ARG A 31 -17.36 -11.01 13.31
CA ARG A 31 -18.81 -10.72 13.26
C ARG A 31 -19.58 -12.00 12.90
N ALA A 32 -20.79 -12.15 13.41
CA ALA A 32 -21.62 -13.34 13.22
C ALA A 32 -21.94 -13.66 11.74
N ASP A 33 -21.80 -12.71 10.83
CA ASP A 33 -21.99 -12.85 9.38
C ASP A 33 -20.67 -13.01 8.60
N ALA A 34 -19.53 -13.02 9.29
CA ALA A 34 -18.23 -13.14 8.66
C ALA A 34 -17.90 -14.61 8.37
N HIS A 35 -17.67 -14.93 7.10
CA HIS A 35 -17.21 -16.26 6.72
C HIS A 35 -15.72 -16.45 7.04
N PRO A 36 -15.32 -17.66 7.47
CA PRO A 36 -13.90 -18.02 7.60
C PRO A 36 -13.17 -17.75 6.28
N ILE A 37 -11.93 -17.26 6.35
CA ILE A 37 -11.09 -17.14 5.16
C ILE A 37 -10.65 -18.56 4.78
N GLU A 38 -11.26 -19.13 3.74
CA GLU A 38 -10.98 -20.52 3.33
C GLU A 38 -9.78 -20.64 2.38
N HIS A 39 -9.35 -19.54 1.76
CA HIS A 39 -8.23 -19.53 0.81
C HIS A 39 -7.11 -18.60 1.26
N GLU A 40 -5.88 -18.97 0.91
CA GLU A 40 -4.70 -18.11 1.06
C GLU A 40 -4.89 -16.84 0.23
N ARG A 41 -4.51 -15.69 0.79
CA ARG A 41 -4.55 -14.40 0.10
C ARG A 41 -3.13 -14.05 -0.36
N PRO A 42 -2.97 -13.26 -1.45
CA PRO A 42 -1.68 -12.70 -1.87
C PRO A 42 -1.07 -11.70 -0.87
N GLU A 43 -1.41 -11.78 0.40
CA GLU A 43 -0.81 -11.04 1.50
C GLU A 43 -0.36 -11.98 2.62
N ASP A 44 -0.56 -13.29 2.47
CA ASP A 44 -0.10 -14.33 3.40
C ASP A 44 1.27 -14.92 2.97
N TRP A 45 1.62 -14.82 1.70
CA TRP A 45 2.83 -15.39 1.04
C TRP A 45 4.18 -14.66 1.26
N GLY A 46 4.27 -13.60 2.08
CA GLY A 46 5.53 -12.91 2.43
C GLY A 46 5.68 -11.43 2.05
N TRP A 47 6.42 -11.09 0.99
CA TRP A 47 6.75 -9.68 0.69
C TRP A 47 5.54 -8.90 0.15
N HIS A 48 4.95 -8.02 0.97
CA HIS A 48 3.80 -7.18 0.58
C HIS A 48 3.99 -5.70 0.94
N GLY A 49 5.19 -5.33 1.39
CA GLY A 49 5.47 -3.97 1.85
C GLY A 49 5.40 -2.95 0.72
N GLU A 50 4.63 -1.88 0.93
CA GLU A 50 4.78 -0.67 0.12
C GLU A 50 6.01 0.11 0.57
N THR A 51 6.80 0.60 -0.38
CA THR A 51 8.01 1.40 -0.09
C THR A 51 7.67 2.77 0.52
N GLY A 52 6.38 3.15 0.53
CA GLY A 52 5.87 4.36 1.19
C GLY A 52 6.61 5.63 0.77
N LYS A 53 7.08 6.41 1.75
CA LYS A 53 7.85 7.65 1.51
C LYS A 53 9.18 7.40 0.80
N TRP A 54 9.85 6.27 1.08
CA TRP A 54 11.17 5.97 0.54
C TRP A 54 11.11 5.64 -0.95
N GLY A 55 10.03 5.00 -1.42
CA GLY A 55 9.81 4.80 -2.85
C GLY A 55 9.73 6.11 -3.63
N ARG A 56 9.13 7.16 -3.03
CA ARG A 56 9.03 8.49 -3.67
C ARG A 56 10.37 9.21 -3.71
N VAL A 57 11.16 9.11 -2.63
CA VAL A 57 12.53 9.63 -2.62
C VAL A 57 13.37 8.93 -3.70
N GLY A 58 13.26 7.60 -3.80
CA GLY A 58 13.90 6.83 -4.87
C GLY A 58 13.48 7.28 -6.27
N ALA A 59 12.19 7.56 -6.48
CA ALA A 59 11.69 8.08 -7.76
C ALA A 59 12.30 9.46 -8.10
N VAL A 60 12.39 10.38 -7.14
CA VAL A 60 13.04 11.69 -7.34
C VAL A 60 14.52 11.51 -7.69
N ILE A 61 15.24 10.64 -6.97
CA ILE A 61 16.65 10.35 -7.24
C ILE A 61 16.79 9.80 -8.67
N ALA A 62 15.94 8.85 -9.08
CA ALA A 62 15.96 8.29 -10.41
C ALA A 62 15.73 9.36 -11.50
N ILE A 63 14.80 10.31 -11.29
CA ILE A 63 14.57 11.44 -12.20
C ILE A 63 15.82 12.30 -12.33
N LEU A 64 16.46 12.66 -11.21
CA LEU A 64 17.67 13.48 -11.22
C LEU A 64 18.83 12.78 -11.93
N PHE A 65 19.00 11.47 -11.71
CA PHE A 65 19.99 10.67 -12.41
C PHE A 65 19.72 10.59 -13.92
N THR A 66 18.47 10.37 -14.33
CA THR A 66 18.10 10.39 -15.75
C THR A 66 18.42 11.75 -16.37
N LEU A 67 18.10 12.86 -15.70
CA LEU A 67 18.40 14.20 -16.19
C LEU A 67 19.91 14.50 -16.23
N ALA A 68 20.72 13.86 -15.38
CA ALA A 68 22.16 14.00 -15.41
C ALA A 68 22.77 13.52 -16.73
N TYR A 69 22.10 12.60 -17.46
CA TYR A 69 22.55 12.15 -18.78
C TYR A 69 22.52 13.25 -19.84
N LEU A 70 21.84 14.38 -19.60
CA LEU A 70 21.91 15.54 -20.49
C LEU A 70 23.30 16.20 -20.51
N PHE A 71 24.13 15.91 -19.52
CA PHE A 71 25.51 16.39 -19.46
C PHE A 71 26.43 15.28 -19.97
N GLY A 72 26.79 15.34 -21.26
CA GLY A 72 27.57 14.31 -21.90
C GLY A 72 28.04 14.69 -23.29
N ASN A 73 28.45 13.68 -24.07
CA ASN A 73 28.98 13.84 -25.41
C ASN A 73 27.89 13.80 -26.50
N HIS A 74 26.65 14.18 -26.18
CA HIS A 74 25.55 14.13 -27.14
C HIS A 74 25.81 15.12 -28.28
N GLU A 75 26.15 14.59 -29.47
CA GLU A 75 26.30 15.39 -30.68
C GLU A 75 24.93 15.60 -31.39
N GLY A 76 24.01 14.66 -31.19
CA GLY A 76 22.66 14.70 -31.74
C GLY A 76 21.60 14.99 -30.68
N ARG A 77 20.56 15.74 -31.06
CA ARG A 77 19.44 16.08 -30.14
C ARG A 77 18.48 14.91 -29.86
N VAL A 78 18.62 13.79 -30.56
CA VAL A 78 17.71 12.64 -30.41
C VAL A 78 17.81 12.04 -29.01
N GLU A 79 19.04 11.90 -28.48
CA GLU A 79 19.28 11.38 -27.14
C GLU A 79 18.66 12.30 -26.08
N ASP A 80 18.86 13.62 -26.20
CA ASP A 80 18.25 14.60 -25.31
C ASP A 80 16.72 14.53 -25.31
N ILE A 81 16.10 14.37 -26.49
CA ILE A 81 14.64 14.26 -26.61
C ILE A 81 14.14 13.04 -25.84
N TRP A 82 14.81 11.89 -25.95
CA TRP A 82 14.43 10.69 -25.21
C TRP A 82 14.64 10.84 -23.71
N VAL A 83 15.79 11.38 -23.28
CA VAL A 83 16.09 11.62 -21.86
C VAL A 83 15.03 12.53 -21.23
N VAL A 84 14.73 13.67 -21.87
CA VAL A 84 13.71 14.61 -21.39
C VAL A 84 12.31 13.98 -21.41
N SER A 85 11.97 13.22 -22.45
CA SER A 85 10.66 12.57 -22.55
C SER A 85 10.45 11.54 -21.44
N ILE A 86 11.47 10.71 -21.16
CA ILE A 86 11.42 9.71 -20.09
C ILE A 86 11.34 10.40 -18.73
N ALA A 87 12.18 11.40 -18.47
CA ALA A 87 12.14 12.15 -17.22
C ALA A 87 10.77 12.84 -17.02
N GLY A 88 10.21 13.42 -18.08
CA GLY A 88 8.87 14.01 -18.08
C GLY A 88 7.78 13.00 -17.74
N LEU A 89 7.84 11.79 -18.32
CA LEU A 89 6.91 10.70 -18.01
C LEU A 89 7.01 10.28 -16.53
N MET A 90 8.22 10.15 -15.99
CA MET A 90 8.43 9.81 -14.58
C MET A 90 7.83 10.87 -13.64
N VAL A 91 8.06 12.16 -13.95
CA VAL A 91 7.45 13.28 -13.20
C VAL A 91 5.92 13.22 -13.30
N LEU A 92 5.36 12.97 -14.47
CA LEU A 92 3.92 12.83 -14.66
C LEU A 92 3.33 11.72 -13.79
N ILE A 93 3.97 10.55 -13.74
CA ILE A 93 3.55 9.43 -12.87
C ILE A 93 3.56 9.85 -11.40
N MET A 94 4.60 10.55 -10.93
CA MET A 94 4.66 11.07 -9.56
C MET A 94 3.53 12.05 -9.25
N LEU A 95 3.21 12.96 -10.18
CA LEU A 95 2.12 13.91 -10.01
C LEU A 95 0.76 13.18 -9.95
N ILE A 96 0.58 12.14 -10.74
CA ILE A 96 -0.61 11.27 -10.71
C ILE A 96 -0.71 10.53 -9.37
N ASP A 97 0.37 9.92 -8.87
CA ASP A 97 0.41 9.26 -7.55
C ASP A 97 0.02 10.23 -6.44
N TRP A 98 0.62 11.43 -6.44
CA TRP A 98 0.32 12.47 -5.46
C TRP A 98 -1.14 12.91 -5.51
N ARG A 99 -1.67 13.18 -6.72
CA ARG A 99 -3.07 13.55 -6.91
C ARG A 99 -4.00 12.44 -6.43
N ARG A 100 -3.72 11.17 -6.76
CA ARG A 100 -4.53 10.01 -6.35
C ARG A 100 -4.60 9.92 -4.83
N ARG A 101 -3.47 10.08 -4.13
CA ARG A 101 -3.42 10.01 -2.66
C ARG A 101 -4.13 11.16 -1.98
N ARG A 102 -4.00 12.39 -2.51
CA ARG A 102 -4.76 13.54 -1.99
C ARG A 102 -6.27 13.40 -2.12
N ASN A 103 -6.72 12.62 -3.10
CA ASN A 103 -8.14 12.38 -3.38
C ASN A 103 -8.62 10.99 -2.96
N ALA A 104 -7.84 10.23 -2.18
CA ALA A 104 -8.17 8.85 -1.83
C ALA A 104 -9.51 8.74 -1.08
N TRP A 105 -9.89 9.75 -0.30
CA TRP A 105 -11.16 9.84 0.42
C TRP A 105 -12.38 10.13 -0.49
N ARG A 106 -12.16 10.55 -1.75
CA ARG A 106 -13.21 10.84 -2.75
C ARG A 106 -13.45 9.65 -3.69
N SER A 107 -12.59 8.65 -3.65
CA SER A 107 -12.74 7.38 -4.36
C SER A 107 -13.61 6.47 -3.51
N LYS A 108 -14.93 6.68 -3.54
CA LYS A 108 -15.91 5.77 -2.97
C LYS A 108 -16.88 5.33 -4.05
#